data_AF-A0A524HSE7-F1
#
_entry.id   AF-A0A524HSE7-F1
#
_cell.length_a   1.000
_cell.length_b   1.000
_cell.length_c   1.000
_cell.angle_alpha   90.00
_cell.angle_beta   90.00
_cell.angle_gamma   90.00
#
_symmetry.space_group_name_H-M   'P 1'
#
loop_
_entity.id
_entity.type
_entity.pdbx_description
1 polymer ?
#
loop_
_entity_poly.entity_id
_entity_poly.type
_entity_poly.pdbx_seq_one_letter_code
_entity_poly.pdbx_strand_id
1 'polypeptide(L)'
;MPPAARDMRSAILAATLGSATMIAFQMAGKATRDALFLSTFGITALPTMIIVAAFLSLGLAALASRAMTRWGPARLVLGAFVVSGMMLLVEWSLVSTWRRPIAVVLYLHFTGLGALLVSGFWSIINERFDPRTAKRQVGRIAAGGTIGALLGAALGFMGTVGTMFPILAVLHFASA
;
A
#
# COMPACT_ATOMS: atom_id res chain seq x y z
N MET A 1 15.95 29.13 13.15
CA MET A 1 15.21 29.61 11.97
C MET A 1 13.97 28.74 11.81
N PRO A 2 12.75 29.27 11.83
CA PRO A 2 11.58 28.49 11.45
C PRO A 2 11.78 27.97 10.01
N PRO A 3 11.40 26.72 9.69
CA PRO A 3 11.52 26.20 8.34
C PRO A 3 10.82 27.15 7.38
N ALA A 4 11.47 27.46 6.26
CA ALA A 4 10.94 28.41 5.30
C ALA A 4 9.55 27.93 4.85
N ALA A 5 8.55 28.82 4.75
CA ALA A 5 7.16 28.44 4.41
C ALA A 5 7.05 27.60 3.11
N ARG A 6 8.07 27.67 2.25
CA ARG A 6 8.24 26.86 1.04
C ARG A 6 8.46 25.38 1.35
N ASP A 7 9.27 25.06 2.36
CA ASP A 7 9.58 23.69 2.79
C ASP A 7 8.31 23.01 3.32
N MET A 8 7.53 23.72 4.13
CA MET A 8 6.26 23.22 4.67
C MET A 8 5.25 22.90 3.55
N ARG A 9 5.12 23.78 2.54
CA ARG A 9 4.24 23.53 1.39
C ARG A 9 4.68 22.30 0.59
N SER A 10 5.98 22.16 0.34
CA SER A 10 6.53 21.01 -0.37
C SER A 10 6.31 19.69 0.39
N ALA A 11 6.48 19.70 1.71
CA ALA A 11 6.22 18.53 2.57
C ALA A 11 4.74 18.12 2.55
N ILE A 12 3.81 19.08 2.60
CA ILE A 12 2.37 18.80 2.51
C ILE A 12 2.01 18.23 1.14
N LEU A 13 2.58 18.77 0.06
CA LEU A 13 2.35 18.25 -1.29
C LEU A 13 2.88 16.81 -1.43
N ALA A 14 4.11 16.55 -0.99
CA ALA A 14 4.68 15.20 -0.99
C ALA A 14 3.84 14.22 -0.18
N ALA A 15 3.42 14.60 1.03
CA ALA A 15 2.53 13.78 1.86
C ALA A 15 1.16 13.54 1.21
N THR A 16 0.60 14.54 0.52
CA THR A 16 -0.68 14.41 -0.18
C THR A 16 -0.56 13.47 -1.37
N LEU A 17 0.50 13.58 -2.16
CA LEU A 17 0.78 12.69 -3.30
C LEU A 17 1.09 11.27 -2.83
N GLY A 18 1.88 11.11 -1.76
CA GLY A 18 2.16 9.81 -1.15
C GLY A 18 0.90 9.14 -0.62
N SER A 19 0.03 9.89 0.07
CA SER A 19 -1.28 9.41 0.51
C SER A 19 -2.16 8.99 -0.68
N ALA A 20 -2.25 9.81 -1.73
CA ALA A 20 -3.05 9.51 -2.91
C ALA A 20 -2.57 8.24 -3.62
N THR A 21 -1.27 8.12 -3.88
CA THR A 21 -0.68 6.97 -4.58
C THR A 21 -0.73 5.70 -3.74
N MET A 22 -0.44 5.78 -2.44
CA MET A 22 -0.55 4.64 -1.50
C MET A 22 -1.98 4.10 -1.45
N ILE A 23 -2.98 4.98 -1.30
CA ILE A 23 -4.38 4.56 -1.21
C ILE A 23 -4.91 4.08 -2.57
N ALA A 24 -4.47 4.68 -3.68
CA ALA A 24 -4.78 4.20 -5.03
C ALA A 24 -4.26 2.77 -5.25
N PHE A 25 -3.00 2.52 -4.88
CA PHE A 25 -2.41 1.18 -4.90
C PHE A 25 -3.24 0.20 -4.08
N GLN A 26 -3.59 0.57 -2.84
CA GLN A 26 -4.37 -0.28 -1.93
C GLN A 26 -5.72 -0.69 -2.52
N MET A 27 -6.45 0.26 -3.13
CA MET A 27 -7.74 -0.04 -3.73
C MET A 27 -7.62 -0.86 -5.02
N ALA A 28 -6.71 -0.47 -5.92
CA ALA A 28 -6.50 -1.16 -7.20
C ALA A 28 -5.99 -2.60 -6.99
N GLY A 29 -5.07 -2.80 -6.06
CA GLY A 29 -4.48 -4.12 -5.84
C GLY A 29 -5.40 -5.06 -5.04
N LYS A 30 -6.29 -4.53 -4.20
CA LYS A 30 -7.39 -5.33 -3.64
C LYS A 30 -8.31 -5.87 -4.74
N ALA A 31 -8.68 -5.05 -5.72
CA ALA A 31 -9.47 -5.54 -6.87
C ALA A 31 -8.68 -6.58 -7.68
N THR A 32 -7.39 -6.31 -7.94
CA THR A 32 -6.52 -7.18 -8.74
C THR A 32 -6.30 -8.55 -8.08
N ARG A 33 -5.99 -8.59 -6.78
CA ARG A 33 -5.77 -9.85 -6.04
C ARG A 33 -7.06 -10.68 -5.98
N ASP A 34 -8.21 -10.04 -5.75
CA ASP A 34 -9.48 -10.74 -5.60
C ASP A 34 -9.90 -11.32 -6.96
N ALA A 35 -9.73 -10.56 -8.05
CA ALA A 35 -9.95 -11.04 -9.42
C ALA A 35 -9.00 -12.18 -9.83
N LEU A 36 -7.70 -12.06 -9.53
CA LEU A 36 -6.72 -13.11 -9.84
C LEU A 36 -7.01 -14.39 -9.05
N PHE A 37 -7.37 -14.28 -7.78
CA PHE A 37 -7.67 -15.43 -6.93
C PHE A 37 -8.96 -16.12 -7.36
N LEU A 38 -10.05 -15.37 -7.55
CA LEU A 38 -11.35 -15.92 -7.95
C LEU A 38 -11.31 -16.59 -9.33
N SER A 39 -10.57 -16.02 -10.28
CA SER A 39 -10.37 -16.63 -11.60
C SER A 39 -9.52 -17.90 -11.58
N THR A 40 -8.91 -18.26 -10.44
CA THR A 40 -7.95 -19.36 -10.34
C THR A 40 -8.37 -20.48 -9.37
N PHE A 41 -8.98 -20.14 -8.23
CA PHE A 41 -9.32 -21.10 -7.15
C PHE A 41 -10.83 -21.23 -6.84
N GLY A 42 -11.68 -20.43 -7.49
CA GLY A 42 -13.13 -20.43 -7.26
C GLY A 42 -13.55 -19.78 -5.93
N ILE A 43 -14.84 -19.51 -5.78
CA ILE A 43 -15.39 -18.69 -4.68
C ILE A 43 -15.33 -19.38 -3.31
N THR A 44 -15.36 -20.71 -3.26
CA THR A 44 -15.34 -21.49 -2.00
C THR A 44 -13.98 -21.49 -1.30
N ALA A 45 -12.90 -21.18 -2.02
CA ALA A 45 -11.55 -21.08 -1.45
C ALA A 45 -11.27 -19.72 -0.79
N LEU A 46 -12.10 -18.69 -1.06
CA LEU A 46 -11.91 -17.35 -0.50
C LEU A 46 -11.92 -17.30 1.03
N PRO A 47 -12.89 -17.91 1.75
CA PRO A 47 -12.91 -17.83 3.21
C PRO A 47 -11.65 -18.39 3.85
N THR A 48 -11.18 -19.54 3.38
CA THR A 48 -9.93 -20.16 3.85
C THR A 48 -8.74 -19.23 3.61
N MET A 49 -8.67 -18.61 2.43
CA MET A 49 -7.57 -17.70 2.09
C MET A 49 -7.59 -16.44 2.96
N ILE A 50 -8.76 -15.89 3.25
CA ILE A 50 -8.91 -14.74 4.16
C ILE A 50 -8.42 -15.10 5.57
N ILE A 51 -8.74 -16.30 6.06
CA ILE A 51 -8.27 -16.79 7.38
C ILE A 51 -6.74 -16.88 7.40
N VAL A 52 -6.14 -17.53 6.40
CA VAL A 52 -4.67 -17.64 6.29
C VAL A 52 -4.02 -16.26 6.22
N ALA A 53 -4.58 -15.36 5.42
CA ALA A 53 -4.08 -14.00 5.28
C ALA A 53 -4.20 -13.21 6.59
N ALA A 54 -5.27 -13.40 7.38
CA ALA A 54 -5.43 -12.76 8.68
C ALA A 54 -4.35 -13.20 9.68
N PHE A 55 -4.05 -14.50 9.77
CA PHE A 55 -2.95 -14.99 10.61
C PHE A 55 -1.59 -14.43 10.17
N LEU A 56 -1.35 -14.37 8.87
CA LEU A 56 -0.13 -13.77 8.33
C LEU A 56 -0.03 -12.28 8.70
N SER A 57 -1.12 -11.51 8.53
CA SER A 57 -1.16 -10.09 8.87
C SER A 57 -0.90 -9.86 10.36
N LEU A 58 -1.42 -10.71 11.25
CA LEU A 58 -1.12 -10.64 12.68
C LEU A 58 0.38 -10.84 12.96
N GLY A 59 0.99 -11.84 12.33
CA GLY A 59 2.42 -12.10 12.44
C GLY A 59 3.27 -10.93 11.92
N LEU A 60 2.94 -10.43 10.74
CA LEU A 60 3.62 -9.28 10.13
C LEU A 60 3.41 -7.99 10.95
N ALA A 61 2.24 -7.77 11.53
CA ALA A 61 1.97 -6.65 12.44
C ALA A 61 2.87 -6.67 13.68
N ALA A 62 3.02 -7.83 14.32
CA ALA A 62 3.90 -7.99 15.46
C ALA A 62 5.38 -7.76 15.09
N LEU A 63 5.82 -8.29 13.95
CA LEU A 63 7.19 -8.08 13.43
C LEU A 63 7.44 -6.60 13.10
N ALA A 64 6.51 -5.96 12.40
CA ALA A 64 6.63 -4.56 12.03
C ALA A 64 6.64 -3.65 13.25
N SER A 65 5.79 -3.89 14.26
CA SER A 65 5.79 -3.13 15.51
C SER A 65 7.16 -3.19 16.22
N ARG A 66 7.79 -4.37 16.26
CA ARG A 66 9.15 -4.54 16.80
C ARG A 66 10.21 -3.88 15.93
N ALA A 67 10.05 -3.90 14.61
CA ALA A 67 11.01 -3.28 13.70
C ALA A 67 10.90 -1.74 13.71
N MET A 68 9.69 -1.18 13.83
CA MET A 68 9.45 0.27 13.96
C MET A 68 10.12 0.84 15.20
N THR A 69 10.03 0.13 16.34
CA THR A 69 10.70 0.55 17.59
C THR A 69 12.22 0.48 17.53
N ARG A 70 12.78 -0.40 16.68
CA ARG A 70 14.23 -0.62 16.57
C ARG A 70 14.93 0.24 15.52
N TRP A 71 14.30 0.48 14.38
CA TRP A 71 14.93 1.13 13.22
C TRP A 71 14.32 2.48 12.83
N GLY A 72 13.22 2.86 13.48
CA GLY A 72 12.47 4.08 13.20
C GLY A 72 11.46 3.89 12.05
N PRO A 73 10.27 4.52 12.15
CA PRO A 73 9.17 4.28 11.22
C PRO A 73 9.49 4.70 9.79
N ALA A 74 10.20 5.82 9.58
CA ALA A 74 10.50 6.31 8.24
C ALA A 74 11.31 5.32 7.38
N ARG A 75 12.37 4.72 7.91
CA ARG A 75 13.22 3.78 7.15
C ARG A 75 12.51 2.46 6.90
N LEU A 76 11.76 1.97 7.88
CA LEU A 76 11.00 0.73 7.74
C LEU A 76 9.94 0.84 6.65
N VAL A 77 9.19 1.93 6.65
CA VAL A 77 8.11 2.18 5.69
C VAL A 77 8.67 2.33 4.28
N LEU A 78 9.69 3.17 4.10
CA LEU A 78 10.35 3.32 2.80
C LEU A 78 10.92 1.99 2.28
N GLY A 79 11.59 1.22 3.15
CA GLY A 79 12.08 -0.11 2.80
C GLY A 79 10.95 -1.07 2.42
N ALA A 80 9.83 -1.05 3.15
CA ALA A 80 8.66 -1.87 2.86
C ALA A 80 8.01 -1.51 1.51
N PHE A 81 7.90 -0.23 1.18
CA PHE A 81 7.42 0.24 -0.13
C PHE A 81 8.31 -0.29 -1.27
N VAL A 82 9.64 -0.17 -1.14
CA VAL A 82 10.59 -0.65 -2.16
C VAL A 82 10.55 -2.17 -2.30
N VAL A 83 10.61 -2.90 -1.19
CA VAL A 83 10.58 -4.38 -1.19
C VAL A 83 9.27 -4.90 -1.78
N SER A 84 8.14 -4.30 -1.39
CA SER A 84 6.83 -4.65 -1.94
C SER A 84 6.74 -4.36 -3.44
N GLY A 85 7.28 -3.21 -3.90
CA GLY A 85 7.33 -2.87 -5.32
C GLY A 85 8.16 -3.88 -6.14
N MET A 86 9.33 -4.28 -5.62
CA MET A 86 10.18 -5.30 -6.22
C MET A 86 9.49 -6.67 -6.27
N MET A 87 8.83 -7.06 -5.18
CA MET A 87 8.11 -8.32 -5.10
C MET A 87 6.93 -8.38 -6.07
N LEU A 88 6.24 -7.25 -6.29
CA LEU A 88 5.21 -7.13 -7.33
C LEU A 88 5.76 -7.33 -8.75
N LEU A 89 6.97 -6.84 -9.05
CA LEU A 89 7.63 -7.06 -10.34
C LEU A 89 8.00 -8.53 -10.55
N VAL A 90 8.46 -9.20 -9.49
CA VAL A 90 8.73 -10.65 -9.52
C VAL A 90 7.43 -11.41 -9.77
N GLU A 91 6.37 -11.12 -9.02
CA GLU A 91 5.06 -11.73 -9.21
C GLU A 91 4.52 -11.52 -10.63
N TRP A 92 4.70 -10.33 -11.19
CA TRP A 92 4.32 -10.03 -12.57
C TRP A 92 5.06 -10.91 -13.59
N SER A 93 6.37 -11.07 -13.43
CA SER A 93 7.16 -11.88 -14.35
C SER A 93 6.81 -13.38 -14.30
N LEU A 94 6.32 -13.85 -13.14
CA LEU A 94 5.99 -15.26 -12.94
C LEU A 94 4.49 -15.60 -13.16
N VAL A 95 3.59 -14.60 -13.21
CA VAL A 95 2.13 -14.86 -13.24
C VAL A 95 1.68 -15.61 -14.49
N SER A 96 2.36 -15.43 -15.63
CA SER A 96 2.04 -16.09 -16.90
C SER A 96 2.37 -17.58 -16.88
N THR A 97 3.43 -17.98 -16.15
CA THR A 97 3.89 -19.37 -16.06
C THR A 97 3.33 -20.10 -14.84
N TRP A 98 3.23 -19.41 -13.70
CA TRP A 98 2.91 -19.99 -12.38
C TRP A 98 1.67 -19.33 -11.77
N ARG A 99 0.57 -19.23 -12.54
CA ARG A 99 -0.64 -18.48 -12.14
C ARG A 99 -1.20 -18.85 -10.76
N ARG A 100 -1.32 -20.16 -10.46
CA ARG A 100 -1.86 -20.67 -9.18
C ARG A 100 -1.09 -20.20 -7.95
N PRO A 101 0.21 -20.49 -7.81
CA PRO A 101 0.96 -20.03 -6.64
C PRO A 101 1.07 -18.50 -6.60
N ILE A 102 1.18 -17.80 -7.74
CA ILE A 102 1.22 -16.33 -7.73
C ILE A 102 -0.08 -15.71 -7.23
N ALA A 103 -1.24 -16.30 -7.55
CA ALA A 103 -2.51 -15.83 -7.00
C ALA A 103 -2.56 -15.93 -5.47
N VAL A 104 -1.95 -16.97 -4.88
CA VAL A 104 -1.83 -17.12 -3.41
C VAL A 104 -0.84 -16.08 -2.86
N VAL A 105 0.36 -15.99 -3.44
CA VAL A 105 1.43 -15.09 -2.99
C VAL A 105 0.97 -13.63 -3.04
N LEU A 106 0.41 -13.18 -4.18
CA LEU A 106 -0.10 -11.82 -4.33
C LEU A 106 -1.18 -11.53 -3.27
N TYR A 107 -2.10 -12.46 -3.01
CA TYR A 107 -3.16 -12.25 -2.02
C TYR A 107 -2.58 -12.09 -0.60
N LEU A 108 -1.63 -12.93 -0.22
CA LEU A 108 -0.95 -12.85 1.07
C LEU A 108 -0.12 -11.58 1.21
N HIS A 109 0.65 -11.26 0.18
CA HIS A 109 1.48 -10.07 0.10
C HIS A 109 0.64 -8.81 0.29
N PHE A 110 -0.44 -8.67 -0.48
CA PHE A 110 -1.33 -7.50 -0.41
C PHE A 110 -2.04 -7.38 0.94
N THR A 111 -2.56 -8.49 1.47
CA THR A 111 -3.27 -8.49 2.76
C THR A 111 -2.32 -8.21 3.93
N GLY A 112 -1.11 -8.77 3.86
CA GLY A 112 -0.10 -8.68 4.91
C GLY A 112 0.49 -7.28 5.03
N LEU A 113 0.93 -6.68 3.92
CA LEU A 113 1.64 -5.40 3.93
C LEU A 113 0.73 -4.18 3.91
N GLY A 114 -0.50 -4.31 3.42
CA GLY A 114 -1.38 -3.15 3.23
C GLY A 114 -1.61 -2.34 4.52
N ALA A 115 -2.00 -3.00 5.61
CA ALA A 115 -2.24 -2.33 6.88
C ALA A 115 -0.98 -1.69 7.48
N LEU A 116 0.17 -2.34 7.27
CA LEU A 116 1.47 -1.86 7.74
C LEU A 116 1.89 -0.57 7.07
N LEU A 117 1.77 -0.51 5.74
CA LEU A 117 2.15 0.66 4.95
C LEU A 117 1.31 1.87 5.33
N VAL A 118 -0.01 1.69 5.46
CA VAL A 118 -0.93 2.76 5.88
C VAL A 118 -0.62 3.23 7.31
N SER A 119 -0.42 2.30 8.24
CA SER A 119 -0.10 2.63 9.63
C SER A 119 1.23 3.37 9.74
N GLY A 120 2.26 2.89 9.04
CA GLY A 120 3.58 3.50 9.04
C GLY A 120 3.60 4.87 8.38
N PHE A 121 2.87 5.07 7.28
CA PHE A 121 2.67 6.39 6.67
C PHE A 121 2.09 7.38 7.68
N TRP A 122 0.99 7.02 8.34
CA TRP A 122 0.37 7.89 9.35
C TRP A 122 1.28 8.15 10.55
N SER A 123 2.12 7.19 10.93
CA SER A 123 3.13 7.37 11.96
C SER A 123 4.15 8.46 11.58
N ILE A 124 4.66 8.46 10.34
CA ILE A 124 5.59 9.50 9.84
C ILE A 124 4.92 10.88 9.80
N ILE A 125 3.66 10.95 9.37
CA ILE A 125 2.90 12.21 9.36
C ILE A 125 2.74 12.75 10.79
N ASN A 126 2.36 11.90 11.75
CA ASN A 126 2.19 12.30 13.14
C ASN A 126 3.49 12.76 13.81
N GLU A 127 4.64 12.20 13.42
CA GLU A 127 5.95 12.66 13.91
C GLU A 127 6.39 14.01 13.31
N ARG A 128 6.00 14.31 12.06
CA ARG A 128 6.44 15.51 11.34
C ARG A 128 5.56 16.75 11.54
N PHE A 129 4.28 16.58 11.91
CA PHE A 129 3.33 17.68 12.00
C PHE A 129 2.91 17.97 13.46
N ASP A 130 3.09 19.22 13.90
CA ASP A 130 2.69 19.66 15.24
C ASP A 130 1.14 19.61 15.40
N PRO A 131 0.61 18.90 16.42
CA PRO A 131 -0.83 18.76 16.67
C PRO A 131 -1.64 20.06 16.64
N ARG A 132 -1.02 21.20 17.00
CA ARG A 132 -1.70 22.50 17.09
C ARG A 132 -2.02 23.12 15.73
N THR A 133 -1.28 22.79 14.67
CA THR A 133 -1.50 23.31 13.30
C THR A 133 -1.96 22.22 12.31
N ALA A 134 -1.96 20.96 12.74
CA ALA A 134 -2.13 19.77 11.90
C ALA A 134 -3.52 19.58 11.29
N LYS A 135 -4.62 20.03 11.93
CA LYS A 135 -6.00 19.67 11.49
C LYS A 135 -6.27 19.97 10.01
N ARG A 136 -5.88 21.14 9.52
CA ARG A 136 -6.11 21.53 8.11
C ARG A 136 -5.16 20.81 7.14
N GLN A 137 -3.94 20.50 7.58
CA GLN A 137 -2.92 19.87 6.75
C GLN A 137 -3.19 18.37 6.61
N VAL A 138 -3.49 17.69 7.73
CA VAL A 138 -3.96 16.30 7.77
C VAL A 138 -5.23 16.12 6.96
N GLY A 139 -6.19 17.07 7.05
CA GLY A 139 -7.39 17.04 6.22
C GLY A 139 -7.11 17.05 4.72
N ARG A 140 -6.10 17.81 4.26
CA ARG A 140 -5.68 17.82 2.84
C ARG A 140 -5.02 16.51 2.42
N ILE A 141 -4.15 15.97 3.27
CA ILE A 141 -3.46 14.68 3.01
C ILE A 141 -4.50 13.54 2.94
N ALA A 142 -5.48 13.54 3.83
CA ALA A 142 -6.59 12.60 3.82
C ALA A 142 -7.45 12.74 2.56
N ALA A 143 -7.76 13.97 2.14
CA ALA A 143 -8.49 14.23 0.90
C ALA A 143 -7.75 13.70 -0.33
N GLY A 144 -6.42 13.86 -0.39
CA GLY A 144 -5.59 13.23 -1.43
C GLY A 144 -5.73 11.70 -1.43
N GLY A 145 -5.71 11.08 -0.25
CA GLY A 145 -5.97 9.64 -0.09
C GLY A 145 -7.35 9.23 -0.61
N THR A 146 -8.40 10.01 -0.35
CA THR A 146 -9.75 9.76 -0.88
C THR A 146 -9.80 9.82 -2.41
N ILE A 147 -9.15 10.82 -3.02
CA ILE A 147 -9.04 10.91 -4.48
C ILE A 147 -8.27 9.69 -5.02
N GLY A 148 -7.18 9.32 -4.36
CA GLY A 148 -6.43 8.10 -4.64
C GLY A 148 -7.30 6.86 -4.61
N ALA A 149 -8.15 6.71 -3.59
CA ALA A 149 -9.07 5.57 -3.47
C ALA A 149 -10.03 5.47 -4.66
N LEU A 150 -10.61 6.60 -5.08
CA LEU A 150 -11.51 6.67 -6.23
C LEU A 150 -10.79 6.28 -7.52
N LEU A 151 -9.60 6.85 -7.76
CA LEU A 151 -8.80 6.54 -8.96
C LEU A 151 -8.35 5.08 -8.95
N GLY A 152 -7.88 4.56 -7.83
CA GLY A 152 -7.47 3.17 -7.68
C GLY A 152 -8.62 2.19 -7.90
N ALA A 153 -9.81 2.49 -7.37
CA ALA A 153 -11.00 1.70 -7.62
C ALA A 153 -11.41 1.71 -9.11
N ALA A 154 -11.37 2.87 -9.76
CA ALA A 154 -11.65 3.00 -11.19
C ALA A 154 -10.64 2.21 -12.04
N LEU A 155 -9.34 2.31 -11.73
CA LEU A 155 -8.29 1.53 -12.38
C LEU A 155 -8.51 0.03 -12.21
N GLY A 156 -8.83 -0.42 -11.00
CA GLY A 156 -9.11 -1.83 -10.71
C GLY A 156 -10.36 -2.34 -11.46
N PHE A 157 -11.36 -1.49 -11.68
CA PHE A 157 -12.56 -1.84 -12.44
C PHE A 157 -12.32 -1.92 -13.94
N MET A 158 -11.51 -1.01 -14.49
CA MET A 158 -11.23 -0.93 -15.94
C MET A 158 -10.08 -1.85 -16.39
N GLY A 159 -9.18 -2.21 -15.46
CA GLY A 159 -7.97 -2.96 -15.75
C GLY A 159 -8.18 -4.46 -15.88
N THR A 160 -7.31 -5.09 -16.66
CA THR A 160 -7.17 -6.56 -16.62
C THR A 160 -6.06 -6.94 -15.65
N VAL A 161 -6.12 -8.16 -15.11
CA VAL A 161 -5.12 -8.65 -14.15
C VAL A 161 -3.69 -8.48 -14.68
N GLY A 162 -3.45 -8.73 -15.97
CA GLY A 162 -2.12 -8.58 -16.58
C GLY A 162 -1.62 -7.14 -16.70
N THR A 163 -2.52 -6.17 -16.92
CA THR A 163 -2.15 -4.75 -17.07
C THR A 163 -2.05 -4.03 -15.72
N MET A 164 -2.65 -4.57 -14.66
CA MET A 164 -2.64 -3.95 -13.33
C MET A 164 -1.29 -4.08 -12.60
N PHE A 165 -0.54 -5.17 -12.77
CA PHE A 165 0.76 -5.35 -12.11
C PHE A 165 1.75 -4.18 -12.33
N PRO A 166 2.03 -3.73 -13.57
CA PRO A 166 2.94 -2.60 -13.78
C PRO A 166 2.38 -1.28 -13.23
N ILE A 167 1.07 -1.07 -13.32
CA ILE A 167 0.39 0.11 -12.76
C ILE A 167 0.54 0.14 -11.23
N LEU A 168 0.35 -1.00 -10.57
CA LEU A 168 0.54 -1.16 -9.14
C LEU A 168 1.99 -0.92 -8.73
N ALA A 169 2.96 -1.45 -9.48
CA ALA A 169 4.38 -1.20 -9.22
C ALA A 169 4.71 0.29 -9.31
N VAL A 170 4.24 1.00 -10.34
CA VAL A 170 4.44 2.44 -10.50
C VAL A 170 3.82 3.24 -9.35
N LEU A 171 2.58 2.93 -8.96
CA LEU A 171 1.93 3.57 -7.81
C LEU A 171 2.72 3.33 -6.51
N HIS A 172 3.34 2.16 -6.39
CA HIS A 172 4.13 1.83 -5.20
C HIS A 172 5.47 2.55 -5.14
N PHE A 173 6.16 2.71 -6.27
CA PHE A 173 7.35 3.56 -6.34
C PHE A 173 7.03 5.04 -6.15
N ALA A 174 5.87 5.50 -6.62
CA ALA A 174 5.44 6.89 -6.45
C ALA A 174 5.00 7.23 -5.01
N SER A 175 4.82 6.23 -4.14
CA SER A 175 4.46 6.41 -2.73
C SER A 175 5.66 6.35 -1.76
N ALA A 176 6.84 5.94 -2.24
CA ALA A 176 8.10 6.00 -1.50
C ALA A 176 8.73 7.40 -1.58
#